data_AF-A0A1Y5H7C9-F1
#
_entry.id   AF-A0A1Y5H7C9-F1
#
_cell.length_a   1.000
_cell.length_b   1.000
_cell.length_c   1.000
_cell.angle_alpha   90.00
_cell.angle_beta   90.00
_cell.angle_gamma   90.00
#
_symmetry.space_group_name_H-M   'P 1'
#
loop_
_entity.id
_entity.type
_entity.pdbx_description
1 polymer ?
#
loop_
_entity_poly.entity_id
_entity_poly.type
_entity_poly.pdbx_seq_one_letter_code
_entity_poly.pdbx_strand_id
1 'polypeptide(L)'
;MKGNSLLHLDQYISEHPEIFTYLTFSNYLDRAIDMMKFKRVNTFVYTKTETEYRPKNSGMSDTFNKAGYVGTMNLYMAFANTMPERSNRIIDLFDRKMEAIRKTERIEAIMRNYGLNDWR
;
A
#
# COMPACT_ATOMS: atom_id res chain seq x y z
N MET A 1 0.89 -6.41 -18.02
CA MET A 1 0.54 -5.24 -17.19
C MET A 1 0.96 -5.51 -15.75
N LYS A 2 1.75 -4.62 -15.15
CA LYS A 2 2.08 -4.69 -13.71
C LYS A 2 0.92 -4.04 -12.96
N GLY A 3 0.10 -4.85 -12.28
CA GLY A 3 -1.03 -4.37 -11.51
C GLY A 3 -0.55 -3.57 -10.31
N ASN A 4 -0.79 -2.26 -10.35
CA ASN A 4 -0.70 -1.40 -9.18
C ASN A 4 -2.12 -0.98 -8.77
N SER A 5 -2.22 -0.47 -7.56
CA SER A 5 -3.38 -0.02 -6.80
C SER A 5 -4.35 0.98 -7.44
N LEU A 6 -4.21 1.24 -8.73
CA LEU A 6 -4.83 2.33 -9.46
C LEU A 6 -5.71 1.84 -10.61
N LEU A 7 -6.24 0.61 -10.55
CA LEU A 7 -7.10 0.05 -11.62
C LEU A 7 -8.16 1.03 -12.14
N HIS A 8 -8.74 1.86 -11.28
CA HIS A 8 -9.73 2.88 -11.65
C HIS A 8 -9.14 4.14 -12.33
N LEU A 9 -7.84 4.40 -12.19
CA LEU A 9 -7.12 5.50 -12.85
C LEU A 9 -6.28 5.02 -14.03
N ASP A 10 -6.10 3.72 -14.26
CA ASP A 10 -5.22 3.20 -15.31
C ASP A 10 -5.59 3.75 -16.70
N GLN A 11 -6.88 3.82 -17.02
CA GLN A 11 -7.35 4.42 -18.27
C GLN A 11 -7.00 5.91 -18.33
N TYR A 12 -7.34 6.67 -17.29
CA TYR A 12 -7.08 8.12 -17.25
C TYR A 12 -5.58 8.45 -17.33
N ILE A 13 -4.73 7.66 -16.65
CA ILE A 13 -3.27 7.83 -16.71
C ILE A 13 -2.73 7.49 -18.10
N SER A 14 -3.29 6.46 -18.74
CA SER A 14 -2.96 6.09 -20.12
C SER A 14 -3.32 7.18 -21.13
N GLU A 15 -4.45 7.86 -20.93
CA GLU A 15 -4.94 8.93 -21.81
C GLU A 15 -4.23 10.27 -21.59
N HIS A 16 -3.64 10.48 -20.40
CA HIS A 16 -3.00 11.75 -20.01
C HIS A 16 -1.57 11.58 -19.46
N PRO A 17 -0.65 10.90 -20.16
CA PRO A 17 0.69 10.61 -19.62
C PRO A 17 1.52 11.86 -19.30
N GLU A 18 1.20 13.01 -19.91
CA GLU A 18 1.90 14.28 -19.75
C GLU A 18 1.74 14.91 -18.36
N ILE A 19 0.67 14.58 -17.63
CA ILE A 19 0.41 15.11 -16.28
C ILE A 19 0.75 14.11 -15.16
N PHE A 20 1.21 12.91 -15.51
CA PHE A 20 1.57 11.87 -14.55
C PHE A 20 3.08 11.59 -14.52
N THR A 21 3.59 11.29 -13.33
CA THR A 21 4.96 10.82 -13.13
C THR A 21 4.93 9.63 -12.20
N TYR A 22 5.50 8.51 -12.66
CA TYR A 22 5.69 7.33 -11.82
C TYR A 22 6.99 7.47 -11.03
N LEU A 23 6.89 7.37 -9.71
CA LEU A 23 8.04 7.21 -8.85
C LEU A 23 8.23 5.71 -8.57
N THR A 24 9.37 5.17 -9.00
CA THR A 24 9.86 3.88 -8.53
C THR A 24 10.76 4.11 -7.29
N PHE A 25 11.21 3.08 -6.57
CA PHE A 25 12.14 3.11 -5.42
C PHE A 25 11.55 3.12 -4.00
N SER A 26 12.37 2.67 -3.05
CA SER A 26 12.06 2.45 -1.63
C SER A 26 11.82 3.75 -0.83
N ASN A 27 12.25 4.90 -1.34
CA ASN A 27 12.03 6.22 -0.73
C ASN A 27 10.89 7.00 -1.39
N TYR A 28 9.94 6.31 -2.04
CA TYR A 28 8.80 6.90 -2.74
C TYR A 28 8.13 8.04 -1.96
N LEU A 29 7.79 7.78 -0.69
CA LEU A 29 6.98 8.72 0.08
C LEU A 29 7.73 10.00 0.44
N ASP A 30 9.00 9.91 0.84
CA ASP A 30 9.82 11.10 1.10
C ASP A 30 9.98 11.94 -0.17
N ARG A 31 10.23 11.27 -1.31
CA ARG A 31 10.37 11.95 -2.59
C ARG A 31 9.07 12.63 -3.01
N ALA A 32 7.93 11.98 -2.84
CA ALA A 32 6.62 12.57 -3.14
C ALA A 32 6.33 13.79 -2.26
N ILE A 33 6.64 13.70 -0.96
CA ILE A 33 6.56 14.79 0.02
C ILE A 33 7.44 15.97 -0.42
N ASP A 34 8.69 15.72 -0.80
CA ASP A 34 9.60 16.78 -1.25
C ASP A 34 9.14 17.41 -2.57
N MET A 35 8.64 16.61 -3.52
CA MET A 35 8.09 17.13 -4.77
C MET A 35 6.87 18.03 -4.53
N MET A 36 6.01 17.71 -3.56
CA MET A 36 4.92 18.59 -3.14
C MET A 36 5.43 19.88 -2.52
N LYS A 37 6.40 19.81 -1.59
CA LYS A 37 7.01 20.98 -0.92
C LYS A 37 7.65 21.94 -1.92
N PHE A 38 8.36 21.41 -2.92
CA PHE A 38 8.99 22.19 -3.98
C PHE A 38 8.05 22.51 -5.16
N LYS A 39 6.74 22.28 -5.02
CA LYS A 39 5.73 22.58 -6.04
C LYS A 39 6.01 21.92 -7.41
N ARG A 40 6.65 20.75 -7.40
CA ARG A 40 6.93 19.94 -8.59
C ARG A 40 5.75 19.03 -8.98
N VAL A 41 4.87 18.75 -8.03
CA VAL A 41 3.59 18.04 -8.24
C VAL A 41 2.52 18.71 -7.37
N ASN A 42 1.26 18.56 -7.77
CA ASN A 42 0.10 19.07 -7.03
C ASN A 42 -0.51 18.02 -6.10
N THR A 43 -0.33 16.73 -6.40
CA THR A 43 -0.91 15.61 -5.66
C THR A 43 -0.07 14.36 -5.90
N PHE A 44 -0.08 13.43 -4.94
CA PHE A 44 0.43 12.08 -5.13
C PHE A 44 -0.59 11.06 -4.61
N VAL A 45 -0.56 9.84 -5.14
CA VAL A 45 -1.44 8.75 -4.69
C VAL A 45 -0.57 7.62 -4.14
N TYR A 46 -0.93 7.10 -2.96
CA TYR A 46 -0.20 6.00 -2.33
C TYR A 46 -1.09 5.26 -1.32
N THR A 47 -0.57 4.19 -0.72
CA THR A 47 -1.33 3.37 0.24
C THR A 47 -1.69 4.17 1.48
N LYS A 48 -2.97 4.09 1.90
CA LYS A 48 -3.52 4.79 3.07
C LYS A 48 -2.62 4.67 4.30
N THR A 49 -2.23 3.44 4.64
CA THR A 49 -1.41 3.12 5.82
C THR A 49 -0.14 3.96 5.89
N GLU A 50 0.65 3.96 4.82
CA GLU A 50 1.91 4.71 4.75
C GLU A 50 1.66 6.23 4.76
N THR A 51 0.63 6.70 4.04
CA THR A 51 0.30 8.14 3.97
C THR A 51 -0.28 8.70 5.26
N GLU A 52 -0.83 7.87 6.14
CA GLU A 52 -1.29 8.28 7.47
C GLU A 52 -0.17 8.12 8.52
N TYR A 53 0.62 7.05 8.43
CA TYR A 53 1.69 6.75 9.39
C TYR A 53 2.89 7.71 9.26
N ARG A 54 3.39 7.94 8.04
CA ARG A 54 4.64 8.67 7.84
C ARG A 54 4.54 10.16 8.19
N PRO A 55 3.51 10.92 7.76
CA PRO A 55 3.38 12.32 8.15
C PRO A 55 3.19 12.48 9.67
N LYS A 56 2.43 11.57 10.30
CA LYS A 56 2.21 11.56 11.75
C LYS A 56 3.51 11.40 12.53
N ASN A 57 4.38 10.48 12.12
CA ASN A 57 5.64 10.21 12.83
C ASN A 57 6.79 11.15 12.46
N SER A 58 6.64 11.97 11.42
CA SER A 58 7.64 12.96 10.99
C SER A 58 7.25 14.41 11.32
N GLY A 59 6.12 14.63 12.02
CA GLY A 59 5.63 15.97 12.35
C GLY A 59 5.12 16.77 11.15
N MET A 60 4.78 16.10 10.04
CA MET A 60 4.33 16.73 8.79
C MET A 60 2.82 16.61 8.56
N SER A 61 2.05 16.21 9.58
CA SER A 61 0.60 16.02 9.48
C SER A 61 -0.14 17.24 8.91
N ASP A 62 0.29 18.45 9.29
CA ASP A 62 -0.39 19.69 8.89
C ASP A 62 0.09 20.23 7.52
N THR A 63 1.04 19.55 6.87
CA THR A 63 1.62 19.99 5.59
C THR A 63 0.79 19.51 4.39
N PHE A 64 -0.04 18.48 4.55
CA PHE A 64 -0.74 17.82 3.46
C PHE A 64 -2.22 17.63 3.76
N ASN A 65 -3.06 17.93 2.78
CA ASN A 65 -4.50 17.67 2.86
C ASN A 65 -4.85 16.37 2.15
N LYS A 66 -5.68 15.54 2.78
CA LYS A 66 -6.22 14.33 2.16
C LYS A 66 -7.33 14.68 1.17
N ALA A 67 -7.12 14.37 -0.11
CA ALA A 67 -8.09 14.64 -1.18
C ALA A 67 -9.17 13.55 -1.33
N GLY A 68 -8.96 12.35 -0.77
CA GLY A 68 -9.91 11.24 -0.86
C GLY A 68 -9.23 9.88 -1.03
N TYR A 69 -10.01 8.86 -1.34
CA TYR A 69 -9.52 7.51 -1.66
C TYR A 69 -9.93 7.14 -3.08
N VAL A 70 -9.02 6.51 -3.82
CA VAL A 70 -9.22 6.10 -5.22
C VAL A 70 -9.79 4.68 -5.33
N GLY A 71 -9.64 3.87 -4.28
CA GLY A 71 -10.19 2.53 -4.21
C GLY A 71 -9.64 1.71 -3.05
N THR A 72 -10.17 0.50 -2.92
CA THR A 72 -9.73 -0.50 -1.95
C THR A 72 -9.26 -1.73 -2.71
N MET A 73 -8.17 -2.34 -2.25
CA MET A 73 -7.73 -3.65 -2.75
C MET A 73 -7.48 -4.60 -1.58
N ASN A 74 -7.62 -5.89 -1.87
CA ASN A 74 -7.10 -6.93 -0.98
C ASN A 74 -5.62 -7.16 -1.29
N LEU A 75 -4.80 -7.21 -0.26
CA LEU A 75 -3.39 -7.60 -0.37
C LEU A 75 -3.29 -9.12 -0.25
N TYR A 76 -2.55 -9.72 -1.18
CA TYR A 76 -2.32 -11.17 -1.24
C TYR A 76 -0.83 -11.46 -1.19
N MET A 77 -0.46 -12.59 -0.58
CA MET A 77 0.90 -13.10 -0.72
C MET A 77 1.02 -13.87 -2.03
N ALA A 78 2.00 -13.49 -2.84
CA ALA A 78 2.31 -14.18 -4.08
C ALA A 78 3.37 -15.27 -3.82
N PHE A 79 3.16 -16.44 -4.40
CA PHE A 79 4.11 -17.56 -4.35
C PHE A 79 4.66 -17.84 -5.75
N ALA A 80 5.93 -18.26 -5.82
CA ALA A 80 6.57 -18.55 -7.09
C ALA A 80 5.91 -19.76 -7.79
N ASN A 81 5.64 -19.65 -9.09
CA ASN A 81 5.06 -20.75 -9.88
C ASN A 81 6.13 -21.71 -10.47
N THR A 82 7.41 -21.53 -10.12
CA THR A 82 8.51 -22.37 -10.65
C THR A 82 8.55 -23.76 -10.03
N MET A 83 7.96 -23.94 -8.84
CA MET A 83 7.85 -25.23 -8.15
C MET A 83 6.43 -25.42 -7.58
N PRO A 84 5.42 -25.68 -8.43
CA PRO A 84 4.01 -25.64 -8.03
C PRO A 84 3.68 -26.50 -6.81
N GLU A 85 4.19 -27.74 -6.75
CA GLU A 85 3.94 -28.64 -5.61
C GLU A 85 4.53 -28.11 -4.28
N ARG A 86 5.70 -27.46 -4.34
CA ARG A 86 6.33 -26.88 -3.15
C ARG A 86 5.56 -25.63 -2.74
N SER A 87 5.20 -24.78 -3.70
CA SER A 87 4.43 -23.57 -3.45
C SER A 87 3.06 -23.89 -2.86
N ASN A 88 2.34 -24.88 -3.39
CA ASN A 88 1.05 -25.32 -2.86
C ASN A 88 1.16 -25.80 -1.40
N ARG A 89 2.19 -26.60 -1.07
CA ARG A 89 2.44 -27.00 0.33
C ARG A 89 2.70 -25.82 1.27
N ILE A 90 3.37 -24.77 0.79
CA ILE A 90 3.61 -23.56 1.57
C ILE A 90 2.33 -22.72 1.69
N ILE A 91 1.53 -22.62 0.62
CA ILE A 91 0.21 -21.97 0.63
C ILE A 91 -0.69 -22.63 1.69
N ASP A 92 -0.82 -23.96 1.66
CA ASP A 92 -1.63 -24.71 2.62
C ASP A 92 -1.13 -24.56 4.06
N LEU A 93 0.19 -24.47 4.25
CA LEU A 93 0.77 -24.21 5.56
C LEU A 93 0.45 -22.78 6.03
N PHE A 94 0.62 -21.79 5.16
CA PHE A 94 0.35 -20.40 5.46
C PHE A 94 -1.12 -20.19 5.82
N ASP A 95 -2.04 -20.69 5.00
CA ASP A 95 -3.48 -20.53 5.20
C ASP A 95 -3.94 -21.14 6.53
N ARG A 96 -3.51 -22.37 6.83
CA ARG A 96 -3.82 -23.01 8.13
C ARG A 96 -3.27 -22.23 9.31
N LYS A 97 -2.06 -21.69 9.21
CA LYS A 97 -1.44 -20.90 10.29
C LYS A 97 -2.12 -19.55 10.44
N MET A 98 -2.52 -18.90 9.35
CA MET A 98 -3.29 -17.67 9.39
C MET A 98 -4.67 -17.88 10.00
N GLU A 99 -5.36 -18.97 9.66
CA GLU A 99 -6.64 -19.31 10.27
C GLU A 99 -6.49 -19.53 11.78
N ALA A 100 -5.45 -20.25 12.22
CA ALA A 100 -5.17 -20.45 13.63
C ALA A 100 -4.86 -19.14 14.36
N ILE A 101 -4.03 -18.28 13.78
CA ILE A 101 -3.67 -16.97 14.36
C ILE A 101 -4.89 -16.04 14.43
N ARG A 102 -5.79 -16.07 13.45
CA ARG A 102 -7.05 -15.29 13.44
C ARG A 102 -8.01 -15.67 14.57
N LYS A 103 -7.90 -16.87 15.14
CA LYS A 103 -8.69 -17.29 16.32
C LYS A 103 -8.11 -16.75 17.63
N THR A 104 -7.05 -15.94 17.56
CA THR A 104 -6.38 -15.30 18.70
C THR A 104 -6.34 -13.79 18.50
N GLU A 105 -6.05 -13.04 19.56
CA GLU A 105 -5.89 -11.57 19.49
C GLU A 105 -4.53 -11.11 18.92
N ARG A 106 -3.77 -12.04 18.32
CA ARG A 106 -2.40 -11.77 17.91
C ARG A 106 -2.34 -10.79 16.73
N ILE A 107 -3.31 -10.84 15.82
CA ILE A 107 -3.34 -9.93 14.67
C ILE A 107 -3.64 -8.51 15.16
N GLU A 108 -4.63 -8.33 16.00
CA GLU A 108 -4.98 -7.04 16.59
C GLU A 108 -3.81 -6.47 17.39
N ALA A 109 -3.12 -7.31 18.18
CA ALA A 109 -1.94 -6.89 18.92
C ALA A 109 -0.81 -6.40 17.99
N ILE A 110 -0.57 -7.10 16.86
CA ILE A 110 0.40 -6.65 15.85
C ILE A 110 -0.04 -5.33 15.23
N MET A 111 -1.31 -5.23 14.79
CA MET A 111 -1.84 -4.04 14.14
C MET A 111 -1.80 -2.79 15.03
N ARG A 112 -2.09 -2.96 16.33
CA ARG A 112 -1.98 -1.87 17.33
C ARG A 112 -0.58 -1.29 17.42
N ASN A 113 0.47 -2.10 17.29
CA ASN A 113 1.86 -1.60 17.30
C ASN A 113 2.16 -0.67 16.12
N TYR A 114 1.41 -0.80 15.03
CA TYR A 114 1.49 0.07 13.85
C TYR A 114 0.45 1.20 13.86
N GLY A 115 -0.37 1.32 14.93
CA GLY A 115 -1.46 2.28 15.00
C GLY A 115 -2.61 1.98 14.04
N LEU A 116 -2.75 0.71 13.65
CA LEU A 116 -3.77 0.24 12.70
C LEU A 116 -4.82 -0.61 13.42
N ASN A 117 -5.98 -0.70 12.79
CA ASN A 117 -7.04 -1.63 13.18
C ASN A 117 -7.08 -2.79 12.17
N ASP A 118 -7.59 -3.95 12.61
CA ASP A 118 -7.88 -5.00 11.65
C ASP A 118 -8.93 -4.50 10.63
N TRP A 119 -8.76 -4.90 9.38
CA TRP A 119 -9.52 -4.40 8.23
C TRP A 119 -10.75 -5.26 7.93
N ARG A 120 -10.94 -6.35 8.69
CA ARG A 120 -12.13 -7.19 8.65
C ARG A 120 -13.17 -6.75 9.66
#